data_AF-A0A9D1VN66-F1
#
_entry.id   AF-A0A9D1VN66-F1
#
_cell.length_a   1.000
_cell.length_b   1.000
_cell.length_c   1.000
_cell.angle_alpha   90.00
_cell.angle_beta   90.00
_cell.angle_gamma   90.00
#
_symmetry.space_group_name_H-M   'P 1'
#
loop_
_entity.id
_entity.type
_entity.pdbx_description
1 polymer ?
#
loop_
_entity_poly.entity_id
_entity_poly.type
_entity_poly.pdbx_seq_one_letter_code
_entity_poly.pdbx_strand_id
1 'polypeptide(L)'
;MSSTAQSLAGKRIYSLLDENSFVEIGGCVTARNTDFNLSEKETPADGVITGYGVIDGSLVYVYSQDASVLNGSIGEMHAKKIVHLYDLAMKTGAPVIGLIDCAGFRLQEATDALNAFGEIYTKQVMASGVIPQITGIFGNCGGGLAVVPALTDFTFMEK
;
A
#
# COMPACT_ATOMS: atom_id res chain seq x y z
N MET A 1 16.61 -10.49 11.55
CA MET A 1 16.06 -9.18 11.15
C MET A 1 15.07 -9.45 10.03
N SER A 2 13.84 -8.91 10.10
CA SER A 2 12.83 -9.11 9.04
C SER A 2 13.35 -8.53 7.71
N SER A 3 13.15 -9.22 6.58
CA SER A 3 13.47 -8.71 5.24
C SER A 3 12.79 -7.37 4.95
N THR A 4 11.62 -7.13 5.56
CA THR A 4 10.86 -5.88 5.53
C THR A 4 11.70 -4.67 5.98
N ALA A 5 12.60 -4.82 6.96
CA ALA A 5 13.40 -3.70 7.48
C ALA A 5 14.51 -3.20 6.54
N GLN A 6 14.84 -3.96 5.50
CA GLN A 6 15.95 -3.63 4.60
C GLN A 6 15.48 -2.96 3.30
N SER A 7 14.22 -3.14 2.89
CA SER A 7 13.71 -2.52 1.66
C SER A 7 13.48 -1.02 1.82
N LEU A 8 13.48 -0.28 0.69
CA LEU A 8 13.20 1.16 0.71
C LEU A 8 11.79 1.43 1.25
N ALA A 9 10.81 0.60 0.86
CA ALA A 9 9.45 0.69 1.36
C ALA A 9 9.37 0.54 2.88
N GLY A 10 10.11 -0.41 3.46
CA GLY A 10 10.20 -0.58 4.90
C GLY A 10 10.88 0.59 5.59
N LYS A 11 12.00 1.08 5.05
CA LYS A 11 12.70 2.25 5.60
C LYS A 11 11.77 3.47 5.71
N ARG A 12 10.93 3.73 4.70
CA ARG A 12 9.94 4.82 4.74
C ARG A 12 8.97 4.66 5.93
N ILE A 13 8.52 3.44 6.23
CA ILE A 13 7.64 3.16 7.39
C ILE A 13 8.39 3.38 8.70
N TYR A 14 9.58 2.81 8.86
CA TYR A 14 10.36 2.92 10.11
C TYR A 14 10.84 4.34 10.40
N SER A 15 11.02 5.18 9.37
CA SER A 15 11.33 6.60 9.56
C SER A 15 10.11 7.45 9.91
N LEU A 16 8.90 6.97 9.62
CA LEU A 16 7.65 7.69 9.87
C LEU A 16 7.07 7.42 11.25
N LEU A 17 7.13 6.17 11.70
CA LEU A 17 6.50 5.72 12.94
C LEU A 17 7.47 5.80 14.13
N ASP A 18 6.92 5.89 15.33
CA ASP A 18 7.70 5.84 16.57
C ASP A 18 8.50 4.53 16.65
N GLU A 19 9.67 4.59 17.28
CA GLU A 19 10.58 3.44 17.39
C GLU A 19 9.89 2.20 17.96
N ASN A 20 10.11 1.04 17.33
CA ASN A 20 9.56 -0.27 17.74
C ASN A 20 8.02 -0.33 17.81
N SER A 21 7.30 0.57 17.15
CA SER A 21 5.82 0.57 17.15
C SER A 21 5.19 -0.20 15.98
N PHE A 22 5.93 -0.41 14.89
CA PHE A 22 5.36 -0.98 13.67
C PHE A 22 5.01 -2.47 13.82
N VAL A 23 3.77 -2.80 13.47
CA VAL A 23 3.25 -4.17 13.37
C VAL A 23 2.78 -4.41 11.94
N GLU A 24 3.46 -5.32 11.24
CA GLU A 24 3.12 -5.68 9.86
C GLU A 24 1.88 -6.59 9.79
N ILE A 25 0.99 -6.30 8.84
CA ILE A 25 -0.19 -7.09 8.51
C ILE A 25 0.00 -7.66 7.11
N GLY A 26 -0.21 -8.97 6.94
CA GLY A 26 -0.17 -9.62 5.63
C GLY A 26 1.22 -9.75 5.02
N GLY A 27 2.29 -9.82 5.83
CA GLY A 27 3.66 -9.97 5.35
C GLY A 27 3.93 -11.26 4.55
N CYS A 28 3.14 -12.32 4.79
CA CYS A 28 3.25 -13.59 4.06
C CYS A 28 2.37 -13.69 2.81
N VAL A 29 1.68 -12.62 2.42
CA VAL A 29 0.82 -12.61 1.22
C VAL A 29 1.70 -12.53 -0.03
N THR A 30 1.38 -13.36 -1.03
CA THR A 30 2.04 -13.39 -2.35
C THR A 30 1.01 -13.27 -3.47
N ALA A 31 1.45 -12.96 -4.68
CA ALA A 31 0.59 -13.03 -5.86
C ALA A 31 0.04 -14.46 -6.03
N ARG A 32 -1.20 -14.59 -6.51
CA ARG A 32 -1.86 -15.89 -6.77
C ARG A 32 -2.06 -16.21 -8.24
N ASN A 33 -1.80 -15.25 -9.13
CA ASN A 33 -2.03 -15.39 -10.56
C ASN A 33 -0.99 -16.33 -11.19
N THR A 34 -1.43 -17.17 -12.13
CA THR A 34 -0.59 -18.19 -12.81
C THR A 34 -0.29 -17.86 -14.26
N ASP A 35 -0.84 -16.76 -14.79
CA ASP A 35 -0.64 -16.31 -16.15
C ASP A 35 0.77 -15.74 -16.33
N PHE A 36 1.27 -15.75 -17.57
CA PHE A 36 2.57 -15.17 -17.94
C PHE A 36 3.76 -15.61 -17.07
N ASN A 37 3.73 -16.87 -16.58
CA ASN A 37 4.74 -17.46 -15.68
C ASN A 37 4.93 -16.69 -14.37
N LEU A 38 3.90 -15.98 -13.88
CA LEU A 38 4.01 -15.20 -12.64
C LEU A 38 4.23 -16.11 -11.41
N SER A 39 3.74 -17.36 -11.47
CA SER A 39 3.97 -18.37 -10.42
C SER A 39 5.43 -18.74 -10.22
N GLU A 40 6.31 -18.46 -11.19
CA GLU A 40 7.75 -18.72 -11.08
C GLU A 40 8.53 -17.56 -10.43
N LYS A 41 7.85 -16.44 -10.16
CA LYS A 41 8.46 -15.26 -9.51
C LYS A 41 8.10 -15.20 -8.04
N GLU A 42 9.11 -14.98 -7.21
CA GLU A 42 8.86 -14.62 -5.80
C GLU A 42 8.27 -13.21 -5.72
N THR A 43 7.14 -13.10 -5.02
CA THR A 43 6.37 -11.85 -4.86
C THR A 43 6.16 -11.54 -3.38
N PRO A 44 7.25 -11.24 -2.63
CA PRO A 44 7.15 -11.01 -1.19
C PRO A 44 6.19 -9.86 -0.89
N ALA A 45 5.27 -10.09 0.06
CA ALA A 45 4.24 -9.13 0.48
C ALA A 45 3.36 -8.59 -0.69
N ASP A 46 3.40 -9.24 -1.85
CA ASP A 46 2.84 -8.81 -3.13
C ASP A 46 3.20 -7.36 -3.55
N GLY A 47 4.38 -6.89 -3.16
CA GLY A 47 4.91 -5.56 -3.51
C GLY A 47 4.30 -4.38 -2.74
N VAL A 48 3.64 -4.64 -1.61
CA VAL A 48 3.24 -3.61 -0.65
C VAL A 48 3.39 -4.09 0.78
N ILE A 49 4.05 -3.30 1.61
CA ILE A 49 4.11 -3.51 3.06
C ILE A 49 2.92 -2.77 3.66
N THR A 50 2.13 -3.45 4.49
CA THR A 50 0.94 -2.89 5.15
C THR A 50 1.01 -3.15 6.64
N GLY A 51 0.53 -2.23 7.47
CA GLY A 51 0.51 -2.44 8.91
C GLY A 51 0.06 -1.20 9.67
N TYR A 52 0.28 -1.20 10.97
CA TYR A 52 -0.02 -0.06 11.83
C TYR A 52 1.13 0.20 12.79
N GLY A 53 1.11 1.37 13.40
CA GLY A 53 1.99 1.74 14.50
C GLY A 53 1.49 3.01 15.14
N VAL A 54 2.40 3.78 15.74
CA VAL A 54 2.04 5.07 16.33
C VAL A 54 2.94 6.20 15.80
N ILE A 55 2.38 7.41 15.73
CA ILE A 55 3.10 8.67 15.55
C ILE A 55 2.76 9.55 16.74
N ASP A 56 3.76 9.95 17.52
CA ASP A 56 3.57 10.69 18.77
C ASP A 56 2.53 10.00 19.70
N GLY A 57 2.61 8.67 19.79
CA GLY A 57 1.68 7.84 20.56
C GLY A 57 0.27 7.67 19.99
N SER A 58 -0.05 8.28 18.84
CA SER A 58 -1.36 8.16 18.18
C SER A 58 -1.37 7.06 17.13
N LEU A 59 -2.37 6.17 17.18
CA LEU A 59 -2.51 5.04 16.24
C LEU A 59 -2.65 5.54 14.80
N VAL A 60 -1.84 4.99 13.90
CA VAL A 60 -1.95 5.21 12.45
C VAL A 60 -1.81 3.90 11.69
N TYR A 61 -2.55 3.79 10.59
CA TYR A 61 -2.38 2.72 9.61
C TYR A 61 -1.51 3.22 8.46
N VAL A 62 -0.62 2.37 7.97
CA VAL A 62 0.32 2.73 6.92
C VAL A 62 0.46 1.61 5.89
N TYR A 63 0.58 2.00 4.63
CA TYR A 63 1.07 1.12 3.57
C TYR A 63 2.20 1.78 2.78
N SER A 64 3.14 0.97 2.32
CA SER A 64 4.30 1.42 1.56
C SER A 64 4.56 0.47 0.41
N GLN A 65 4.51 1.00 -0.81
CA GLN A 65 4.73 0.21 -2.03
C GLN A 65 6.22 -0.02 -2.25
N ASP A 66 6.55 -1.26 -2.63
CA ASP A 66 7.93 -1.69 -2.87
C ASP A 66 8.16 -1.86 -4.38
N ALA A 67 8.79 -0.85 -4.99
CA ALA A 67 9.14 -0.86 -6.40
C ALA A 67 10.12 -1.99 -6.78
N SER A 68 10.85 -2.59 -5.83
CA SER A 68 11.73 -3.72 -6.15
C SER A 68 10.96 -5.01 -6.47
N VAL A 69 9.69 -5.10 -6.04
CA VAL A 69 8.83 -6.27 -6.25
C VAL A 69 7.83 -5.95 -7.35
N LEU A 70 8.04 -6.51 -8.55
CA LEU A 70 7.20 -6.28 -9.73
C LEU A 70 6.94 -4.80 -10.02
N ASN A 71 7.94 -3.93 -9.82
CA ASN A 71 7.84 -2.47 -9.99
C ASN A 71 6.75 -1.81 -9.12
N GLY A 72 6.42 -2.43 -7.98
CA GLY A 72 5.35 -1.97 -7.09
C GLY A 72 3.96 -2.02 -7.72
N SER A 73 3.82 -2.68 -8.89
CA SER A 73 2.57 -2.72 -9.64
C SER A 73 1.44 -3.35 -8.83
N ILE A 74 0.25 -2.76 -8.98
CA ILE A 74 -0.94 -3.20 -8.24
C ILE A 74 -1.56 -4.40 -8.94
N GLY A 75 -1.51 -5.54 -8.26
CA GLY A 75 -2.30 -6.73 -8.53
C GLY A 75 -3.43 -6.90 -7.50
N GLU A 76 -4.15 -8.01 -7.61
CA GLU A 76 -5.28 -8.34 -6.75
C GLU A 76 -4.90 -8.46 -5.27
N MET A 77 -3.84 -9.21 -4.97
CA MET A 77 -3.45 -9.46 -3.58
C MET A 77 -2.85 -8.20 -2.95
N HIS A 78 -2.10 -7.41 -3.71
CA HIS A 78 -1.60 -6.10 -3.34
C HIS A 78 -2.75 -5.18 -2.92
N ALA A 79 -3.80 -5.06 -3.75
CA ALA A 79 -4.95 -4.24 -3.40
C ALA A 79 -5.72 -4.80 -2.21
N LYS A 80 -5.93 -6.12 -2.11
CA LYS A 80 -6.60 -6.74 -0.96
C LYS A 80 -5.93 -6.38 0.37
N LYS A 81 -4.60 -6.29 0.40
CA LYS A 81 -3.88 -5.82 1.59
C LYS A 81 -4.22 -4.37 1.94
N ILE A 82 -4.21 -3.47 0.96
CA ILE A 82 -4.55 -2.06 1.15
C ILE A 82 -6.02 -1.90 1.56
N VAL A 83 -6.93 -2.59 0.88
CA VAL A 83 -8.38 -2.59 1.17
C VAL A 83 -8.64 -3.06 2.60
N HIS A 84 -8.00 -4.14 3.01
CA HIS A 84 -8.11 -4.64 4.39
C HIS A 84 -7.56 -3.64 5.41
N LEU A 85 -6.47 -2.94 5.08
CA LEU A 85 -5.92 -1.88 5.92
C LEU A 85 -6.93 -0.74 6.13
N TYR A 86 -7.57 -0.27 5.06
CA TYR A 86 -8.62 0.77 5.14
C TYR A 86 -9.80 0.30 6.00
N ASP A 87 -10.21 -0.97 5.90
CA ASP A 87 -11.28 -1.51 6.75
C ASP A 87 -10.93 -1.45 8.23
N LEU A 88 -9.70 -1.78 8.60
CA LEU A 88 -9.22 -1.70 9.98
C LEU A 88 -9.13 -0.23 10.46
N ALA A 89 -8.62 0.66 9.62
CA ALA A 89 -8.50 2.08 9.93
C ALA A 89 -9.87 2.74 10.14
N MET A 90 -10.84 2.49 9.26
CA MET A 90 -12.21 2.99 9.40
C MET A 90 -12.90 2.40 10.64
N LYS A 91 -12.65 1.12 10.96
CA LYS A 91 -13.22 0.47 12.14
C LYS A 91 -12.70 1.06 13.45
N THR A 92 -11.45 1.53 13.47
CA THR A 92 -10.79 2.08 14.67
C THR A 92 -10.82 3.60 14.72
N GLY A 93 -11.20 4.28 13.64
CA GLY A 93 -11.20 5.74 13.54
C GLY A 93 -9.79 6.34 13.45
N ALA A 94 -8.82 5.57 12.94
CA ALA A 94 -7.43 5.99 12.85
C ALA A 94 -7.04 6.45 11.42
N PRO A 95 -6.08 7.38 11.28
CA PRO A 95 -5.60 7.84 9.97
C PRO A 95 -4.98 6.71 9.13
N VAL A 96 -5.02 6.88 7.80
CA VAL A 96 -4.27 6.06 6.84
C VAL A 96 -3.23 6.90 6.13
N ILE A 97 -1.98 6.42 6.09
CA ILE A 97 -0.87 7.01 5.35
C ILE A 97 -0.43 6.05 4.24
N GLY A 98 -0.54 6.48 2.99
CA GLY A 98 -0.08 5.75 1.81
C GLY A 98 1.24 6.29 1.29
N LEU A 99 2.26 5.43 1.19
CA LEU A 99 3.59 5.77 0.67
C LEU A 99 3.75 5.11 -0.71
N ILE A 100 3.69 5.93 -1.75
CA ILE A 100 3.48 5.52 -3.14
C ILE A 100 4.79 5.51 -3.91
N ASP A 101 5.05 4.36 -4.55
CA ASP A 101 6.15 4.12 -5.47
C ASP A 101 5.81 2.90 -6.35
N CYS A 102 5.07 3.16 -7.43
CA CYS A 102 4.41 2.13 -8.21
C CYS A 102 4.33 2.49 -9.70
N ALA A 103 4.65 1.51 -10.54
CA ALA A 103 4.56 1.63 -12.00
C ALA A 103 3.12 1.63 -12.55
N GLY A 104 2.12 1.39 -11.70
CA GLY A 104 0.70 1.35 -12.04
C GLY A 104 0.16 -0.08 -12.10
N PHE A 105 -0.54 -0.38 -13.18
CA PHE A 105 -1.31 -1.60 -13.35
C PHE A 105 -0.44 -2.83 -13.60
N ARG A 106 -0.68 -3.92 -12.86
CA ARG A 106 -0.02 -5.20 -13.11
C ARG A 106 -0.70 -5.92 -14.28
N LEU A 107 -0.17 -5.69 -15.48
CA LEU A 107 -0.74 -6.17 -16.75
C LEU A 107 -1.00 -7.68 -16.77
N GLN A 108 -0.15 -8.46 -16.11
CA GLN A 108 -0.24 -9.92 -16.06
C GLN A 108 -1.52 -10.41 -15.39
N GLU A 109 -2.10 -9.62 -14.48
CA GLU A 109 -3.33 -9.97 -13.77
C GLU A 109 -4.60 -9.40 -14.44
N ALA A 110 -4.44 -8.64 -15.53
CA ALA A 110 -5.54 -8.15 -16.37
C ALA A 110 -6.74 -7.61 -15.57
N THR A 111 -7.94 -8.16 -15.77
CA THR A 111 -9.17 -7.66 -15.13
C THR A 111 -9.13 -7.70 -13.61
N ASP A 112 -8.36 -8.62 -13.01
CA ASP A 112 -8.22 -8.70 -11.55
C ASP A 112 -7.46 -7.47 -11.03
N ALA A 113 -6.39 -7.05 -11.73
CA ALA A 113 -5.71 -5.80 -11.43
C ALA A 113 -6.61 -4.57 -11.65
N LEU A 114 -7.56 -4.61 -12.59
CA LEU A 114 -8.48 -3.48 -12.81
C LEU A 114 -9.49 -3.36 -11.67
N ASN A 115 -10.07 -4.49 -11.27
CA ASN A 115 -10.94 -4.57 -10.11
C ASN A 115 -10.21 -4.13 -8.84
N ALA A 116 -8.95 -4.53 -8.69
CA ALA A 116 -8.08 -4.13 -7.57
C ALA A 116 -7.98 -2.59 -7.39
N PHE A 117 -7.83 -1.83 -8.47
CA PHE A 117 -7.92 -0.36 -8.41
C PHE A 117 -9.30 0.12 -7.94
N GLY A 118 -10.37 -0.44 -8.51
CA GLY A 118 -11.74 -0.09 -8.14
C GLY A 118 -12.04 -0.31 -6.66
N GLU A 119 -11.54 -1.40 -6.08
CA GLU A 119 -11.69 -1.68 -4.65
C GLU A 119 -10.96 -0.64 -3.78
N ILE A 120 -9.72 -0.28 -4.13
CA ILE A 120 -8.97 0.77 -3.42
C ILE A 120 -9.72 2.10 -3.48
N TYR A 121 -10.15 2.54 -4.67
CA TYR A 121 -10.89 3.80 -4.81
C TYR A 121 -12.17 3.80 -3.99
N THR A 122 -12.91 2.69 -4.01
CA THR A 122 -14.15 2.55 -3.24
C THR A 122 -13.88 2.75 -1.75
N LYS A 123 -12.82 2.13 -1.21
CA LYS A 123 -12.44 2.31 0.20
C LYS A 123 -12.03 3.73 0.53
N GLN A 124 -11.27 4.39 -0.35
CA GLN A 124 -10.88 5.79 -0.13
C GLN A 124 -12.06 6.76 -0.15
N VAL A 125 -13.01 6.54 -1.06
CA VAL A 125 -14.26 7.31 -1.10
C VAL A 125 -15.09 7.08 0.15
N MET A 126 -15.20 5.85 0.63
CA MET A 126 -15.90 5.53 1.88
C MET A 126 -15.22 6.14 3.12
N ALA A 127 -13.89 6.25 3.11
CA ALA A 127 -13.10 6.85 4.18
C ALA A 127 -13.08 8.39 4.14
N SER A 128 -13.46 9.00 3.01
CA SER A 128 -13.40 10.45 2.80
C SER A 128 -14.28 11.20 3.80
N GLY A 129 -13.66 12.10 4.57
CA GLY A 129 -14.32 12.84 5.65
C GLY A 129 -14.61 12.03 6.92
N VAL A 130 -14.23 10.75 6.97
CA VAL A 130 -14.41 9.86 8.13
C VAL A 130 -13.11 9.68 8.90
N ILE A 131 -12.02 9.37 8.19
CA ILE A 131 -10.67 9.27 8.75
C ILE A 131 -9.71 10.12 7.89
N PRO A 132 -8.64 10.70 8.47
CA PRO A 132 -7.65 11.39 7.68
C PRO A 132 -6.91 10.43 6.74
N GLN A 133 -6.86 10.78 5.46
CA GLN A 133 -6.17 10.04 4.41
C GLN A 133 -5.02 10.88 3.87
N ILE A 134 -3.79 10.39 3.98
CA ILE A 134 -2.59 11.12 3.60
C ILE A 134 -1.79 10.29 2.60
N THR A 135 -1.36 10.90 1.50
CA THR A 135 -0.50 10.27 0.50
C THR A 135 0.86 10.95 0.43
N GLY A 136 1.93 10.17 0.47
CA GLY A 136 3.29 10.60 0.13
C GLY A 136 3.78 9.88 -1.13
N ILE A 137 4.16 10.62 -2.16
CA ILE A 137 4.70 10.07 -3.41
C ILE A 137 6.23 10.16 -3.36
N PHE A 138 6.89 8.99 -3.38
CA PHE A 138 8.35 8.83 -3.25
C PHE A 138 8.99 8.23 -4.50
N GLY A 139 8.26 8.19 -5.60
CA GLY A 139 8.67 7.56 -6.84
C GLY A 139 7.60 7.68 -7.89
N ASN A 140 7.43 6.63 -8.71
CA ASN A 140 6.43 6.69 -9.77
C ASN A 140 5.01 6.57 -9.20
N CYS A 141 4.05 7.27 -9.80
CA CYS A 141 2.62 7.14 -9.53
C CYS A 141 1.90 6.87 -10.85
N GLY A 142 2.04 5.63 -11.34
CA GLY A 142 1.69 5.29 -12.72
C GLY A 142 0.18 5.14 -12.98
N GLY A 143 -0.30 5.79 -14.03
CA GLY A 143 -1.61 5.54 -14.63
C GLY A 143 -2.79 5.73 -13.67
N GLY A 144 -3.60 4.68 -13.48
CA GLY A 144 -4.76 4.72 -12.59
C GLY A 144 -4.40 5.04 -11.14
N LEU A 145 -3.18 4.76 -10.69
CA LEU A 145 -2.79 5.05 -9.32
C LEU A 145 -2.83 6.55 -9.00
N ALA A 146 -2.72 7.44 -9.99
CA ALA A 146 -2.81 8.89 -9.81
C ALA A 146 -4.16 9.36 -9.24
N VAL A 147 -5.20 8.51 -9.28
CA VAL A 147 -6.49 8.80 -8.64
C VAL A 147 -6.40 8.69 -7.11
N VAL A 148 -5.55 7.80 -6.57
CA VAL A 148 -5.37 7.62 -5.12
C VAL A 148 -4.94 8.91 -4.41
N PRO A 149 -3.87 9.62 -4.82
CA PRO A 149 -3.51 10.90 -4.21
C PRO A 149 -4.55 12.00 -4.45
N ALA A 150 -5.38 11.90 -5.48
CA ALA A 150 -6.46 12.85 -5.74
C ALA A 150 -7.68 12.64 -4.83
N LEU A 151 -7.85 11.42 -4.29
CA LEU A 151 -8.93 11.07 -3.35
C LEU A 151 -8.53 11.25 -1.88
N THR A 152 -7.23 11.35 -1.57
CA THR A 152 -6.76 11.63 -0.21
C THR A 152 -6.84 13.10 0.15
N ASP A 153 -6.95 13.40 1.44
CA ASP A 153 -7.10 14.76 1.95
C ASP A 153 -5.83 15.60 1.75
N PHE A 154 -4.66 14.96 1.89
CA PHE A 154 -3.35 15.59 1.69
C PHE A 154 -2.45 14.72 0.83
N THR A 155 -1.79 15.34 -0.14
CA THR A 155 -0.78 14.68 -0.97
C THR A 155 0.51 15.48 -0.96
N PHE A 156 1.60 14.80 -0.62
CA PHE A 156 2.96 15.31 -0.65
C PHE A 156 3.78 14.55 -1.69
N MET A 157 4.69 15.24 -2.38
CA MET A 157 5.58 14.64 -3.37
C MET A 157 7.02 14.95 -3.00
N GLU A 158 7.87 13.92 -3.00
CA GLU A 158 9.32 14.07 -2.94
C GLU A 158 9.84 14.78 -4.20
N LYS A 159 10.91 15.57 -4.06
CA LYS A 159 11.50 16.37 -5.15
C LYS A 159 12.49 15.56 -5.98
#